data_AF-A0A1B6K1B7-F1
#
_entry.id   AF-A0A1B6K1B7-F1
#
_cell.length_a   1.000
_cell.length_b   1.000
_cell.length_c   1.000
_cell.angle_alpha   90.00
_cell.angle_beta   90.00
_cell.angle_gamma   90.00
#
_symmetry.space_group_name_H-M   'P 1'
#
loop_
_entity.id
_entity.type
_entity.pdbx_description
1 polymer ?
#
loop_
_entity_poly.entity_id
_entity_poly.type
_entity_poly.pdbx_seq_one_letter_code
_entity_poly.pdbx_strand_id
1 'polypeptide(L)'
;MADIRRFFKEAAMQVGAGGSAGFVEVCIMHPLDLVKTRLQMQSSKPGDPNHYSGVFDCMRKMQRTEGFFSLWKGILPPILAETPKRAVKFLTFEQYKKFFMFGSPTPTPLTFSLAGLGAGVTEAILVNPFEVVKVTLQANRSKVQYTPSTWAVTKEIVREHGLGSRGLNKGVTATIGRNGCFNAVYFGFYHSVKG
;
A
#
# COMPACT_ATOMS: atom_id res chain seq x y z
N MET A 1 -10.25 32.75 -4.78
CA MET A 1 -9.34 32.55 -3.61
C MET A 1 -9.98 31.77 -2.46
N ALA A 2 -11.29 31.91 -2.19
CA ALA A 2 -11.97 31.13 -1.15
C ALA A 2 -12.05 29.62 -1.47
N ASP A 3 -12.25 29.25 -2.73
CA ASP A 3 -12.35 27.85 -3.15
C ASP A 3 -11.03 27.08 -3.01
N ILE A 4 -9.89 27.72 -3.28
CA ILE A 4 -8.56 27.14 -3.09
C ILE A 4 -8.30 26.84 -1.61
N ARG A 5 -8.60 27.78 -0.71
CA ARG A 5 -8.43 27.55 0.73
C ARG A 5 -9.35 26.46 1.26
N ARG A 6 -10.59 26.39 0.78
CA ARG A 6 -11.53 25.34 1.15
C ARG A 6 -11.07 23.97 0.65
N PHE A 7 -10.60 23.88 -0.59
CA PHE A 7 -10.02 22.67 -1.16
C PHE A 7 -8.83 22.16 -0.34
N PHE A 8 -7.86 23.02 -0.01
CA PHE A 8 -6.71 22.63 0.82
C PHE A 8 -7.12 22.17 2.21
N LYS A 9 -8.14 22.77 2.82
CA LYS A 9 -8.65 22.38 4.14
C LYS A 9 -9.34 21.01 4.11
N GLU A 10 -10.20 20.77 3.11
CA GLU A 10 -10.87 19.47 2.90
C GLU A 10 -9.84 18.35 2.61
N ALA A 11 -8.87 18.64 1.74
CA ALA A 11 -7.75 17.74 1.44
C ALA A 11 -6.93 17.39 2.69
N ALA A 12 -6.55 18.40 3.50
CA ALA A 12 -5.78 18.18 4.71
C ALA A 12 -6.54 17.32 5.74
N MET A 13 -7.85 17.55 5.89
CA MET A 13 -8.70 16.73 6.76
C MET A 13 -8.79 15.28 6.28
N GLN A 14 -8.95 15.05 4.98
CA GLN A 14 -9.03 13.71 4.40
C GLN A 14 -7.71 12.96 4.50
N VAL A 15 -6.58 13.63 4.23
CA VAL A 15 -5.24 13.05 4.38
C VAL A 15 -4.95 12.75 5.85
N GLY A 16 -5.33 13.65 6.76
CA GLY A 16 -5.19 13.43 8.20
C GLY A 16 -6.00 12.22 8.68
N ALA A 17 -7.30 12.20 8.38
CA ALA A 17 -8.19 11.10 8.78
C ALA A 17 -7.81 9.76 8.11
N GLY A 18 -7.53 9.78 6.81
CA GLY A 18 -7.11 8.61 6.05
C GLY A 18 -5.74 8.09 6.46
N GLY A 19 -4.80 8.99 6.77
CA GLY A 19 -3.47 8.66 7.30
C GLY A 19 -3.55 8.05 8.70
N SER A 20 -4.34 8.61 9.61
CA SER A 20 -4.53 8.04 10.95
C SER A 20 -5.24 6.68 10.90
N ALA A 21 -6.24 6.53 10.03
CA ALA A 21 -6.92 5.26 9.84
C ALA A 21 -5.97 4.20 9.27
N GLY A 22 -5.17 4.56 8.26
CA GLY A 22 -4.16 3.68 7.67
C GLY A 22 -3.06 3.30 8.66
N PHE A 23 -2.63 4.21 9.52
CA PHE A 23 -1.66 3.91 10.57
C PHE A 23 -2.20 2.85 11.56
N VAL A 24 -3.43 3.04 12.05
CA VAL A 24 -4.07 2.07 12.96
C VAL A 24 -4.29 0.73 12.27
N GLU A 25 -4.74 0.74 11.01
CA GLU A 25 -4.89 -0.46 10.17
C GLU A 25 -3.57 -1.23 10.09
N VAL A 26 -2.47 -0.55 9.77
CA VAL A 26 -1.14 -1.18 9.68
C VAL A 26 -0.67 -1.70 11.04
N CYS A 27 -0.86 -0.96 12.13
CA CYS A 27 -0.46 -1.42 13.47
C CYS A 27 -1.16 -2.72 13.90
N ILE A 28 -2.41 -2.90 13.50
CA ILE A 28 -3.21 -4.09 13.85
C ILE A 28 -2.94 -5.24 12.87
N MET A 29 -2.80 -4.96 11.57
CA MET A 29 -2.67 -5.98 10.52
C MET A 29 -1.23 -6.47 10.33
N HIS A 30 -0.22 -5.63 10.63
CA HIS A 30 1.19 -5.95 10.41
C HIS A 30 1.65 -7.26 11.07
N PRO A 31 1.26 -7.62 12.31
CA PRO A 31 1.60 -8.91 12.90
C PRO A 31 1.14 -10.11 12.05
N LEU A 32 -0.06 -10.05 11.49
CA LEU A 32 -0.62 -11.13 10.66
C LEU A 32 0.09 -11.21 9.31
N ASP A 33 0.39 -10.06 8.69
CA ASP A 33 1.15 -10.00 7.45
C ASP A 33 2.58 -10.53 7.63
N LEU A 34 3.20 -10.25 8.77
CA LEU A 34 4.53 -10.77 9.10
C LEU A 34 4.51 -12.29 9.25
N VAL A 35 3.51 -12.85 9.95
CA VAL A 35 3.37 -14.32 10.08
C VAL A 35 3.13 -14.96 8.71
N LYS A 36 2.24 -14.39 7.90
CA LYS A 36 1.94 -14.90 6.55
C LYS A 36 3.18 -14.90 5.67
N THR A 37 3.94 -13.80 5.66
CA THR A 37 5.17 -13.71 4.87
C THR A 37 6.25 -14.68 5.35
N ARG A 38 6.42 -14.88 6.67
CA ARG A 38 7.37 -15.88 7.21
C ARG A 38 6.99 -17.30 6.84
N LEU A 39 5.70 -17.65 6.91
CA LEU A 39 5.18 -18.96 6.48
C LEU A 39 5.38 -19.17 4.98
N GLN A 40 5.08 -18.17 4.15
CA GLN A 40 5.30 -18.24 2.69
C GLN A 40 6.79 -18.29 2.32
N MET A 41 7.66 -17.65 3.12
CA MET A 41 9.10 -17.69 2.98
C MET A 41 9.74 -18.93 3.61
N GLN A 42 8.98 -19.81 4.25
CA GLN A 42 9.54 -21.03 4.80
C GLN A 42 9.91 -21.99 3.66
N SER A 43 11.21 -22.12 3.41
CA SER A 43 11.75 -23.15 2.50
C SER A 43 12.25 -24.39 3.24
N SER A 44 12.18 -24.42 4.58
CA SER A 44 12.66 -25.55 5.39
C SER A 44 11.85 -26.81 5.12
N LYS A 45 12.55 -27.92 4.83
CA LYS A 45 11.98 -29.25 4.65
C LYS A 45 11.24 -29.71 5.91
N PRO A 46 10.21 -30.57 5.80
CA PRO A 46 9.59 -31.20 6.96
C PRO A 46 10.66 -31.94 7.78
N GLY A 47 10.87 -31.53 9.04
CA GLY A 47 11.87 -32.13 9.95
C GLY A 47 12.90 -31.17 10.56
N ASP A 48 12.98 -29.93 10.09
CA ASP A 48 13.83 -28.89 10.70
C ASP A 48 13.18 -28.36 12.00
N PRO A 49 13.89 -28.27 13.16
CA PRO A 49 13.33 -27.70 14.39
C PRO A 49 12.80 -26.26 14.24
N ASN A 50 13.26 -25.53 13.22
CA ASN A 50 12.76 -24.18 12.88
C ASN A 50 11.59 -24.17 11.89
N HIS A 51 11.04 -25.32 11.50
CA HIS A 51 9.85 -25.40 10.65
C HIS A 51 8.60 -24.94 11.44
N TYR A 52 7.84 -23.99 10.91
CA TYR A 52 6.56 -23.55 11.44
C TYR A 52 5.46 -24.50 10.97
N SER A 53 4.72 -25.10 11.90
CA SER A 53 3.59 -26.00 11.59
C SER A 53 2.28 -25.26 11.34
N GLY A 54 2.21 -23.98 11.67
CA GLY A 54 1.04 -23.14 11.47
C GLY A 54 1.22 -21.71 11.99
N VAL A 55 0.17 -20.90 11.86
CA VAL A 55 0.16 -19.47 12.22
C VAL A 55 0.50 -19.26 13.71
N PHE A 56 -0.14 -20.03 14.60
CA PHE A 56 0.09 -19.93 16.04
C PHE A 56 1.48 -20.41 16.47
N ASP A 57 1.99 -21.48 15.84
CA ASP A 57 3.35 -21.98 16.10
C ASP A 57 4.41 -20.96 15.65
N CYS A 58 4.20 -20.33 14.49
CA CYS A 58 5.05 -19.26 14.00
C CYS A 58 5.09 -18.06 14.95
N MET A 59 3.93 -17.57 15.41
CA MET A 59 3.85 -16.48 16.39
C MET A 59 4.57 -16.82 17.70
N ARG A 60 4.34 -18.01 18.24
CA ARG A 60 4.95 -18.45 19.50
C ARG A 60 6.46 -18.60 19.39
N LYS A 61 6.95 -19.20 18.31
CA LYS A 61 8.39 -19.34 18.03
C LYS A 61 9.04 -17.98 17.87
N MET A 62 8.46 -17.08 17.09
CA MET A 62 8.95 -15.69 16.94
C MET A 62 9.06 -14.96 18.29
N GLN A 63 8.03 -15.02 19.13
CA GLN A 63 8.07 -14.36 20.44
C GLN A 63 9.18 -14.92 21.33
N ARG A 64 9.45 -16.22 21.26
CA ARG A 64 10.52 -16.88 22.04
C ARG A 64 11.93 -16.61 21.50
N THR A 65 12.11 -16.58 20.18
CA THR A 65 13.44 -16.44 19.56
C THR A 65 13.85 -15.00 19.35
N GLU A 66 12.90 -14.14 18.97
CA GLU A 66 13.15 -12.76 18.57
C GLU A 66 12.62 -11.71 19.56
N GLY A 67 11.87 -12.13 20.58
CA GLY A 67 11.35 -11.29 21.67
C GLY A 67 9.94 -10.74 21.46
N PHE A 68 9.45 -9.96 22.44
CA PHE A 68 8.07 -9.45 22.48
C PHE A 68 7.71 -8.53 21.31
N PHE A 69 8.63 -7.65 20.89
CA PHE A 69 8.43 -6.73 19.77
C PHE A 69 8.72 -7.34 18.39
N SER A 70 8.96 -8.66 18.31
CA SER A 70 9.27 -9.35 17.05
C SER A 70 8.17 -9.20 15.98
N LEU A 71 6.90 -9.14 16.40
CA LEU A 71 5.74 -9.03 15.51
C LEU A 71 5.60 -7.65 14.84
N TRP A 72 6.25 -6.60 15.35
CA TRP A 72 6.24 -5.25 14.77
C TRP A 72 7.52 -4.89 14.01
N LYS A 73 8.46 -5.84 13.89
CA LYS A 73 9.67 -5.61 13.09
C LYS A 73 9.30 -5.34 11.63
N GLY A 74 9.91 -4.30 11.06
CA GLY A 74 9.67 -3.93 9.66
C GLY A 74 8.31 -3.26 9.39
N ILE A 75 7.69 -2.62 10.38
CA ILE A 75 6.43 -1.87 10.21
C ILE A 75 6.60 -0.55 9.44
N LEU A 76 7.82 0.00 9.39
CA LEU A 76 8.09 1.30 8.74
C LEU A 76 7.82 1.30 7.22
N PRO A 77 8.30 0.35 6.40
CA PRO A 77 8.00 0.32 4.97
C PRO A 77 6.50 0.26 4.64
N PRO A 78 5.67 -0.57 5.31
CA PRO A 78 4.22 -0.52 5.17
C PRO A 78 3.61 0.85 5.48
N ILE A 79 3.94 1.47 6.63
CA ILE A 79 3.39 2.78 7.00
C ILE A 79 3.73 3.85 5.94
N LEU A 80 4.99 3.88 5.50
CA LEU A 80 5.49 4.84 4.52
C LEU A 80 4.89 4.63 3.13
N ALA A 81 4.42 3.43 2.80
CA ALA A 81 3.79 3.15 1.51
C ALA A 81 2.28 3.33 1.52
N GLU A 82 1.59 2.94 2.61
CA GLU A 82 0.13 3.04 2.69
C GLU A 82 -0.34 4.49 2.86
N THR A 83 0.42 5.34 3.57
CA THR A 83 0.03 6.74 3.81
C THR A 83 -0.07 7.57 2.51
N PRO A 84 0.96 7.60 1.63
CA PRO A 84 0.88 8.31 0.35
C PRO A 84 -0.19 7.72 -0.57
N LYS A 85 -0.31 6.39 -0.56
CA LYS A 85 -1.29 5.67 -1.36
C LYS A 85 -2.72 6.09 -1.03
N ARG A 86 -3.08 6.10 0.26
CA ARG A 86 -4.39 6.54 0.72
C ARG A 86 -4.62 8.03 0.43
N ALA A 87 -3.62 8.87 0.65
CA ALA A 87 -3.71 10.31 0.36
C ALA A 87 -4.03 10.57 -1.12
N VAL A 88 -3.28 9.98 -2.05
CA VAL A 88 -3.49 10.15 -3.50
C VAL A 88 -4.85 9.59 -3.91
N LYS A 89 -5.21 8.39 -3.42
CA LYS A 89 -6.48 7.75 -3.76
C LYS A 89 -7.69 8.60 -3.35
N PHE A 90 -7.72 9.15 -2.14
CA PHE A 90 -8.84 10.00 -1.70
C PHE A 90 -8.92 11.30 -2.50
N LEU A 91 -7.79 12.00 -2.66
CA LEU A 91 -7.75 13.27 -3.41
C LEU A 91 -8.21 13.11 -4.86
N THR A 92 -7.70 12.07 -5.54
CA THR A 92 -8.03 11.82 -6.95
C THR A 92 -9.47 11.33 -7.10
N PHE A 93 -9.93 10.43 -6.23
CA PHE A 93 -11.29 9.91 -6.28
C PHE A 93 -12.34 11.02 -6.14
N GLU A 94 -12.14 12.01 -5.27
CA GLU A 94 -13.08 13.13 -5.14
C GLU A 94 -13.14 14.03 -6.37
N GLN A 95 -11.99 14.29 -7.00
CA GLN A 95 -11.95 15.06 -8.24
C GLN A 95 -12.60 14.29 -9.39
N TYR A 96 -12.28 13.00 -9.55
CA TYR A 96 -12.89 12.17 -10.58
C TYR A 96 -14.38 11.96 -10.36
N LYS A 97 -14.82 11.81 -9.10
CA LYS A 97 -16.26 11.74 -8.78
C LYS A 97 -16.98 13.00 -9.24
N LYS A 98 -16.45 14.19 -8.93
CA LYS A 98 -17.02 15.48 -9.37
C LYS A 98 -17.03 15.62 -10.90
N PHE A 99 -15.98 15.13 -11.56
CA PHE A 99 -15.85 15.19 -13.02
C PHE A 99 -16.79 14.22 -13.76
N PHE A 100 -16.95 12.99 -13.26
CA PHE A 100 -17.81 11.96 -13.87
C PHE A 100 -19.27 11.99 -13.38
N MET A 101 -19.66 13.00 -12.61
CA MET A 101 -21.08 13.32 -12.43
C MET A 101 -21.59 13.95 -13.74
N PHE A 102 -21.96 13.10 -14.69
CA PHE A 102 -22.51 13.43 -16.02
C PHE A 102 -23.89 14.12 -15.95
N GLY A 103 -24.00 15.24 -15.23
CA GLY A 103 -25.23 16.01 -15.09
C GLY A 103 -26.35 15.31 -14.29
N SER A 104 -26.14 14.09 -13.80
CA SER A 104 -27.10 13.36 -12.96
C SER A 104 -27.01 13.83 -11.50
N PRO A 105 -28.15 14.10 -10.82
CA PRO A 105 -28.17 14.46 -9.40
C PRO A 105 -27.77 13.28 -8.48
N THR A 106 -27.84 12.04 -8.97
CA THR A 106 -27.42 10.84 -8.24
C THR A 106 -26.24 10.16 -8.97
N PRO A 107 -25.11 9.92 -8.28
CA PRO A 107 -23.99 9.21 -8.87
C PRO A 107 -24.35 7.74 -9.10
N THR A 108 -24.27 7.29 -10.36
CA THR A 108 -24.54 5.89 -10.71
C THR A 108 -23.36 4.99 -10.34
N PRO A 109 -23.56 3.67 -10.17
CA PRO A 109 -22.46 2.73 -9.96
C PRO A 109 -21.37 2.81 -11.05
N LEU A 110 -21.74 3.13 -12.30
CA LEU A 110 -20.80 3.38 -13.39
C LEU A 110 -19.93 4.62 -13.17
N THR A 111 -20.50 5.72 -12.68
CA THR A 111 -19.73 6.92 -12.31
C THR A 111 -18.67 6.59 -11.26
N PHE A 112 -19.01 5.75 -10.27
CA PHE A 112 -18.06 5.30 -9.26
C PHE A 112 -16.99 4.34 -9.81
N SER A 113 -17.34 3.45 -10.72
CA SER A 113 -16.37 2.57 -11.41
C SER A 113 -15.35 3.38 -12.22
N LEU A 114 -15.81 4.36 -13.02
CA LEU A 114 -14.94 5.20 -13.85
C LEU A 114 -14.08 6.13 -12.99
N ALA A 115 -14.65 6.72 -11.93
CA ALA A 115 -13.88 7.50 -10.97
C ALA A 115 -12.86 6.64 -10.22
N GLY A 116 -13.21 5.39 -9.88
CA GLY A 116 -12.33 4.41 -9.26
C GLY A 116 -11.18 4.00 -10.18
N LEU A 117 -11.45 3.81 -11.48
CA LEU A 117 -10.43 3.53 -12.49
C LEU A 117 -9.47 4.70 -12.62
N GLY A 118 -9.97 5.92 -12.82
CA GLY A 118 -9.14 7.12 -12.94
C GLY A 118 -8.28 7.37 -11.69
N ALA A 119 -8.87 7.21 -10.51
CA ALA A 119 -8.14 7.29 -9.25
C ALA A 119 -7.06 6.21 -9.15
N GLY A 120 -7.34 4.97 -9.55
CA GLY A 120 -6.39 3.87 -9.53
C GLY A 120 -5.20 4.03 -10.49
N VAL A 121 -5.42 4.62 -11.66
CA VAL A 121 -4.36 4.93 -12.62
C VAL A 121 -3.45 6.03 -12.07
N THR A 122 -4.02 7.11 -11.56
CA THR A 122 -3.26 8.24 -11.00
C THR A 122 -2.53 7.86 -9.71
N GLU A 123 -3.16 7.03 -8.86
CA GLU A 123 -2.55 6.37 -7.72
C GLU A 123 -1.33 5.56 -8.17
N ALA A 124 -1.49 4.69 -9.18
CA ALA A 124 -0.38 3.88 -9.67
C ALA A 124 0.80 4.75 -10.13
N ILE A 125 0.57 5.83 -10.87
CA ILE A 125 1.66 6.70 -11.38
C ILE A 125 2.39 7.40 -10.24
N LEU A 126 1.67 7.98 -9.27
CA LEU A 126 2.28 8.75 -8.19
C LEU A 126 2.89 7.88 -7.09
N VAL A 127 2.33 6.68 -6.87
CA VAL A 127 2.69 5.80 -5.75
C VAL A 127 3.69 4.73 -6.18
N ASN A 128 3.84 4.42 -7.47
CA ASN A 128 4.84 3.47 -7.96
C ASN A 128 6.27 3.66 -7.39
N PRO A 129 6.82 4.89 -7.32
CA PRO A 129 8.14 5.09 -6.70
C PRO A 129 8.21 4.59 -5.25
N PHE A 130 7.15 4.78 -4.47
CA PHE A 130 7.07 4.30 -3.08
C PHE A 130 6.87 2.78 -3.02
N GLU A 131 6.08 2.21 -3.93
CA GLU A 131 5.89 0.76 -4.02
C GLU A 131 7.20 0.04 -4.39
N VAL A 132 7.97 0.57 -5.34
CA VAL A 132 9.27 -0.02 -5.71
C VAL A 132 10.23 -0.02 -4.52
N VAL A 133 10.31 1.09 -3.77
CA VAL A 133 11.15 1.15 -2.56
C VAL A 133 10.68 0.15 -1.50
N LYS A 134 9.37 0.05 -1.26
CA LYS A 134 8.78 -0.94 -0.32
C LYS A 134 9.12 -2.37 -0.75
N VAL A 135 8.89 -2.71 -2.02
CA VAL A 135 9.16 -4.06 -2.53
C VAL A 135 10.64 -4.38 -2.48
N THR A 136 11.53 -3.44 -2.81
CA THR A 136 12.99 -3.65 -2.69
C THR A 136 13.42 -3.84 -1.24
N LEU A 137 12.89 -3.05 -0.31
CA LEU A 137 13.13 -3.23 1.13
C LEU A 137 12.66 -4.61 1.61
N GLN A 138 11.52 -5.08 1.12
CA GLN A 138 10.95 -6.39 1.48
C GLN A 138 11.63 -7.57 0.75
N ALA A 139 12.18 -7.35 -0.45
CA ALA A 139 12.83 -8.38 -1.26
C ALA A 139 14.26 -8.69 -0.78
N ASN A 140 14.92 -7.75 -0.09
CA ASN A 140 16.25 -7.93 0.50
C ASN A 140 16.20 -8.89 1.72
N ARG A 141 16.00 -10.17 1.41
CA ARG A 141 15.81 -11.29 2.35
C ARG A 141 17.08 -11.69 3.11
N SER A 142 18.26 -11.26 2.67
CA SER A 142 19.56 -11.79 3.08
C SER A 142 20.21 -11.09 4.28
N LYS A 143 19.70 -9.92 4.71
CA LYS A 143 20.27 -9.13 5.83
C LYS A 143 19.20 -8.74 6.85
N VAL A 144 18.51 -9.74 7.42
CA VAL A 144 17.50 -9.55 8.48
C VAL A 144 18.02 -8.73 9.67
N GLN A 145 19.34 -8.67 9.89
CA GLN A 145 19.97 -7.87 10.95
C GLN A 145 20.25 -6.41 10.59
N TYR A 146 20.19 -6.02 9.30
CA TYR A 146 20.47 -4.65 8.87
C TYR A 146 19.40 -4.23 7.86
N THR A 147 18.25 -3.72 8.35
CA THR A 147 17.28 -3.08 7.48
C THR A 147 17.84 -1.71 7.09
N PRO A 148 18.34 -1.50 5.86
CA PRO A 148 18.80 -0.18 5.45
C PRO A 148 17.65 0.82 5.56
N SER A 149 17.96 2.06 5.95
CA SER A 149 16.98 3.15 5.96
C SER A 149 16.31 3.25 4.59
N THR A 150 15.01 3.58 4.57
CA THR A 150 14.25 3.82 3.33
C THR A 150 14.99 4.77 2.40
N TRP A 151 15.65 5.79 2.96
CA TRP A 151 16.47 6.74 2.18
C TRP A 151 17.71 6.09 1.55
N ALA A 152 18.36 5.17 2.26
CA ALA A 152 19.54 4.47 1.76
C ALA A 152 19.18 3.60 0.54
N VAL A 153 18.07 2.87 0.62
CA VAL A 153 17.57 2.05 -0.50
C VAL A 153 17.11 2.91 -1.67
N THR A 154 16.38 4.00 -1.41
CA THR A 154 16.01 4.94 -2.48
C THR A 154 17.25 5.49 -3.19
N LYS A 155 18.26 5.91 -2.43
CA LYS A 155 19.52 6.44 -2.97
C LYS A 155 20.28 5.38 -3.79
N GLU A 156 20.29 4.14 -3.32
CA GLU A 156 20.90 3.00 -4.02
C GLU A 156 20.20 2.71 -5.36
N ILE A 157 18.87 2.62 -5.36
CA ILE A 157 18.06 2.41 -6.58
C ILE A 157 18.29 3.55 -7.57
N VAL A 158 18.27 4.80 -7.12
CA VAL A 158 18.52 5.96 -7.99
C VAL A 158 19.93 5.93 -8.57
N ARG A 159 20.91 5.47 -7.80
CA ARG A 159 22.31 5.41 -8.24
C ARG A 159 22.58 4.26 -9.21
N GLU A 160 21.95 3.09 -9.02
CA GLU A 160 22.15 1.92 -9.88
C GLU A 160 21.25 1.89 -11.12
N HIS A 161 20.00 2.33 -10.99
CA HIS A 161 18.97 2.15 -12.02
C HIS A 161 18.32 3.46 -12.48
N GLY A 162 18.64 4.58 -11.85
CA GLY A 162 18.11 5.91 -12.19
C GLY A 162 16.65 6.13 -11.79
N LEU A 163 16.09 7.27 -12.24
CA LEU A 163 14.70 7.67 -11.99
C LEU A 163 13.71 7.14 -13.05
N GLY A 164 14.21 6.49 -14.10
CA GLY A 164 13.41 6.06 -15.24
C GLY A 164 12.57 4.79 -14.99
N SER A 165 12.00 4.26 -16.08
CA SER A 165 11.18 3.02 -16.11
C SER A 165 11.94 1.75 -15.71
N ARG A 166 13.27 1.81 -15.57
CA ARG A 166 14.12 0.71 -15.10
C ARG A 166 14.47 0.80 -13.61
N GLY A 167 14.26 1.96 -12.97
CA GLY A 167 14.54 2.22 -11.54
C GLY A 167 13.26 2.44 -10.74
N LEU A 168 13.03 3.65 -10.21
CA LEU A 168 11.84 3.94 -9.38
C LEU A 168 10.49 3.75 -10.08
N ASN A 169 10.46 3.85 -11.41
CA ASN A 169 9.23 3.64 -12.20
C ASN A 169 9.18 2.23 -12.83
N LYS A 170 9.94 1.28 -12.30
CA LYS A 170 9.85 -0.11 -12.73
C LYS A 170 8.49 -0.68 -12.36
N GLY A 171 7.82 -1.28 -13.35
CA GLY A 171 6.53 -1.94 -13.15
C GLY A 171 5.30 -1.04 -13.22
N VAL A 172 5.43 0.27 -13.52
CA VAL A 172 4.28 1.21 -13.58
C VAL A 172 3.13 0.69 -14.43
N THR A 173 3.39 0.09 -15.59
CA THR A 173 2.34 -0.45 -16.46
C THR A 173 1.58 -1.62 -15.82
N ALA A 174 2.28 -2.50 -15.10
CA ALA A 174 1.68 -3.59 -14.34
C ALA A 174 0.89 -3.05 -13.14
N THR A 175 1.41 -2.02 -12.46
CA THR A 175 0.74 -1.34 -11.34
C THR A 175 -0.55 -0.65 -11.80
N ILE A 176 -0.52 0.02 -12.95
CA ILE A 176 -1.69 0.64 -13.58
C ILE A 176 -2.76 -0.41 -13.89
N GLY A 177 -2.38 -1.51 -14.55
CA GLY A 177 -3.31 -2.59 -14.87
C GLY A 177 -3.94 -3.19 -13.62
N ARG A 178 -3.12 -3.47 -12.60
CA ARG A 178 -3.60 -4.07 -11.34
C ARG A 178 -4.52 -3.11 -10.56
N ASN A 179 -4.05 -1.90 -10.29
CA ASN A 179 -4.78 -0.94 -9.44
C ASN A 179 -6.01 -0.38 -10.17
N GLY A 180 -5.91 -0.13 -11.47
CA GLY A 180 -7.03 0.32 -12.30
C GLY A 180 -8.16 -0.71 -12.34
N CYS A 181 -7.86 -1.97 -12.67
CA CYS A 181 -8.87 -3.03 -12.70
C CYS A 181 -9.47 -3.31 -11.31
N PHE A 182 -8.62 -3.40 -10.27
CA PHE A 182 -9.08 -3.65 -8.91
C PHE A 182 -10.01 -2.52 -8.40
N ASN A 183 -9.60 -1.26 -8.56
CA ASN A 183 -10.41 -0.13 -8.09
C ASN A 183 -11.71 0.01 -8.90
N ALA A 184 -11.70 -0.25 -10.21
CA ALA A 184 -12.91 -0.22 -11.03
C ALA A 184 -13.96 -1.24 -10.55
N VAL A 185 -13.54 -2.50 -10.33
CA VAL A 185 -14.43 -3.56 -9.84
C VAL A 185 -14.87 -3.28 -8.40
N TYR A 186 -13.95 -2.87 -7.53
CA TYR A 186 -14.25 -2.59 -6.12
C TYR A 186 -15.29 -1.48 -5.96
N PHE A 187 -15.08 -0.32 -6.59
CA PHE A 187 -16.00 0.81 -6.42
C PHE A 187 -17.34 0.59 -7.13
N GLY A 188 -17.32 -0.07 -8.29
CA GLY A 188 -18.54 -0.43 -9.02
C GLY A 188 -19.41 -1.41 -8.25
N PHE A 189 -18.82 -2.50 -7.75
CA PHE A 189 -19.56 -3.49 -6.99
C PHE A 189 -20.01 -2.96 -5.63
N TYR A 190 -19.13 -2.26 -4.91
CA TYR A 190 -19.46 -1.68 -3.61
C TYR A 190 -20.67 -0.73 -3.68
N HIS A 191 -20.72 0.16 -4.67
CA HIS A 191 -21.86 1.07 -4.83
C HIS A 191 -23.09 0.42 -5.47
N SER A 192 -22.92 -0.65 -6.24
CA SER A 192 -24.05 -1.45 -6.73
C SER A 192 -24.79 -2.18 -5.59
N VAL A 193 -24.02 -2.68 -4.61
CA VAL A 193 -24.57 -3.42 -3.46
C VAL A 193 -25.07 -2.48 -2.35
N LYS A 194 -24.44 -1.32 -2.20
CA LYS A 194 -24.77 -0.39 -1.10
C LYS A 194 -26.12 0.34 -1.30
N GLY A 195 -26.63 0.41 -2.52
CA GLY A 195 -27.87 1.12 -2.85
C GLY A 195 -27.67 2.63 -2.96
#